data_AF-A0A1N7G5U0-F1
#
_entry.id   AF-A0A1N7G5U0-F1
#
_cell.length_a   1.000
_cell.length_b   1.000
_cell.length_c   1.000
_cell.angle_alpha   90.00
_cell.angle_beta   90.00
_cell.angle_gamma   90.00
#
_symmetry.space_group_name_H-M   'P 1'
#
loop_
_entity.id
_entity.type
_entity.pdbx_description
1 polymer ?
#
loop_
_entity_poly.entity_id
_entity_poly.type
_entity_poly.pdbx_seq_one_letter_code
_entity_poly.pdbx_strand_id
1 'polypeptide(L)'
;MTRDTLPDDFFDRLSPKKEALLQVLLDAEGDWVRGVDIRERMRQEYGLSVPHHPGAIAVHLGHYTQWYSEEFRRDVIPGRWVDNSRTHAEFKIGEKYEDELREWFGK
;
A
#
# COMPACT_ATOMS: atom_id res chain seq x y z
N MET A 1 9.81 -23.69 -8.18
CA MET A 1 9.19 -22.42 -8.60
C MET A 1 10.07 -21.32 -8.02
N THR A 2 10.69 -20.51 -8.87
CA THR A 2 11.34 -19.27 -8.40
C THR A 2 10.25 -18.44 -7.74
N ARG A 3 10.35 -18.20 -6.43
CA ARG A 3 9.52 -17.19 -5.80
C ARG A 3 9.89 -15.86 -6.48
N ASP A 4 8.92 -15.23 -7.11
CA ASP A 4 9.08 -13.84 -7.52
C ASP A 4 9.30 -13.04 -6.25
N THR A 5 10.46 -12.39 -6.13
CA THR A 5 10.86 -11.60 -4.96
C THR A 5 10.64 -10.13 -5.22
N LEU A 6 10.56 -9.32 -4.16
CA LEU A 6 10.58 -7.87 -4.32
C LEU A 6 11.87 -7.42 -5.03
N PRO A 7 11.80 -6.40 -5.90
CA PRO A 7 12.99 -5.79 -6.47
C PRO A 7 13.97 -5.38 -5.36
N ASP A 8 15.27 -5.60 -5.58
CA ASP A 8 16.31 -5.33 -4.59
C ASP A 8 16.28 -3.88 -4.05
N ASP A 9 15.84 -2.93 -4.88
CA ASP A 9 15.76 -1.51 -4.54
C ASP A 9 14.41 -1.07 -3.96
N PHE A 10 13.48 -2.00 -3.72
CA PHE A 10 12.12 -1.70 -3.28
C PHE A 10 12.10 -0.94 -1.96
N PHE A 11 12.79 -1.48 -0.95
CA PHE A 11 12.83 -0.90 0.39
C PHE A 11 13.60 0.43 0.41
N ASP A 12 14.64 0.56 -0.41
CA ASP A 12 15.44 1.80 -0.53
C ASP A 12 14.62 2.99 -1.06
N ARG A 13 13.54 2.71 -1.82
CA ARG A 13 12.65 3.74 -2.39
C ARG A 13 11.48 4.10 -1.49
N LEU A 14 11.33 3.46 -0.33
CA LEU A 14 10.23 3.75 0.57
C LEU A 14 10.48 5.08 1.30
N SER A 15 9.58 6.03 1.06
CA SER A 15 9.46 7.22 1.90
C SER A 15 8.65 6.89 3.16
N PRO A 16 8.72 7.65 4.26
CA PRO A 16 7.96 7.38 5.49
C PRO A 16 6.44 7.19 5.26
N LYS A 17 5.86 7.92 4.30
CA LYS A 17 4.44 7.75 3.92
C LYS A 17 4.14 6.42 3.22
N LYS A 18 5.07 5.87 2.46
CA LYS A 18 4.92 4.57 1.80
C LYS A 18 5.10 3.44 2.81
N GLU A 19 6.04 3.57 3.73
CA GLU A 19 6.21 2.62 4.84
C GLU A 19 4.96 2.55 5.71
N ALA A 20 4.45 3.70 6.17
CA ALA A 20 3.24 3.74 6.96
C ALA A 20 2.02 3.19 6.20
N LEU A 21 1.92 3.44 4.89
CA LEU A 21 0.87 2.83 4.06
C LEU A 21 0.97 1.30 4.06
N LEU A 22 2.17 0.75 3.87
CA LEU A 22 2.38 -0.70 3.84
C LEU A 22 2.07 -1.33 5.21
N GLN A 23 2.57 -0.73 6.30
CA GLN A 23 2.33 -1.22 7.67
C GLN A 23 0.84 -1.20 8.03
N VAL A 24 0.13 -0.08 7.77
CA VAL A 24 -1.32 0.00 8.00
C VAL A 24 -2.09 -1.11 7.26
N LEU A 25 -1.68 -1.44 6.04
CA LEU A 25 -2.30 -2.51 5.26
C LEU A 25 -1.91 -3.92 5.74
N LEU A 26 -0.69 -4.11 6.26
CA LEU A 26 -0.24 -5.37 6.85
C LEU A 26 -0.98 -5.68 8.16
N ASP A 27 -1.21 -4.65 8.98
CA ASP A 27 -1.96 -4.74 10.25
C ASP A 27 -3.43 -5.15 10.03
N ALA A 28 -3.95 -4.95 8.81
CA ALA A 28 -5.29 -5.37 8.45
C ALA A 28 -5.39 -6.87 8.11
N GLU A 29 -4.30 -7.63 8.22
CA GLU A 29 -4.29 -9.10 8.11
C GLU A 29 -4.97 -9.64 6.83
N GLY A 30 -4.80 -8.93 5.71
CA GLY A 30 -5.37 -9.31 4.41
C GLY A 30 -6.77 -8.78 4.13
N ASP A 31 -7.39 -8.08 5.08
CA ASP A 31 -8.68 -7.41 4.90
C ASP A 31 -8.56 -6.17 4.00
N TRP A 32 -9.66 -5.87 3.31
CA TRP A 32 -9.80 -4.67 2.50
C TRP A 32 -10.05 -3.45 3.39
N VAL A 33 -9.16 -2.46 3.31
CA VAL A 33 -9.23 -1.23 4.10
C VAL A 33 -9.61 -0.05 3.22
N ARG A 34 -10.58 0.76 3.64
CA ARG A 34 -10.98 1.95 2.88
C ARG A 34 -9.86 2.98 2.91
N GLY A 35 -9.63 3.66 1.79
CA GLY A 35 -8.59 4.67 1.67
C GLY A 35 -8.71 5.80 2.71
N VAL A 36 -9.92 6.13 3.17
CA VAL A 36 -10.12 7.14 4.22
C VAL A 36 -9.55 6.67 5.57
N ASP A 37 -9.82 5.43 5.95
CA ASP A 37 -9.37 4.82 7.21
C ASP A 37 -7.84 4.68 7.19
N ILE A 38 -7.26 4.28 6.06
CA ILE A 38 -5.79 4.23 5.88
C ILE A 38 -5.15 5.59 6.18
N ARG A 39 -5.66 6.66 5.56
CA ARG A 39 -5.10 8.01 5.73
C ARG A 39 -5.28 8.51 7.16
N GLU A 40 -6.36 8.13 7.83
CA GLU A 40 -6.58 8.45 9.23
C GLU A 40 -5.56 7.76 10.13
N ARG A 41 -5.34 6.45 9.97
CA ARG A 41 -4.30 5.71 10.70
C ARG A 41 -2.91 6.28 10.45
N MET A 42 -2.56 6.60 9.19
CA MET A 42 -1.29 7.27 8.89
C MET A 42 -1.09 8.60 9.62
N ARG A 43 -2.17 9.37 9.85
CA ARG A 43 -2.11 10.61 10.64
C ARG A 43 -1.97 10.33 12.13
N GLN A 44 -2.78 9.42 12.67
CA GLN A 44 -2.90 9.18 14.10
C GLN A 44 -1.76 8.34 14.67
N GLU A 45 -1.41 7.25 14.00
CA GLU A 45 -0.42 6.28 14.46
C GLU A 45 1.02 6.69 14.10
N TYR A 46 1.20 7.31 12.93
CA TYR A 46 2.53 7.65 12.39
C TYR A 46 2.82 9.16 12.39
N GLY A 47 1.89 10.00 12.84
CA GLY A 47 2.07 11.46 12.89
C GLY A 47 2.28 12.12 11.53
N LEU A 48 1.90 11.46 10.43
CA LEU A 48 2.22 11.92 9.08
C LEU A 48 1.20 12.95 8.58
N SER A 49 1.68 14.02 7.94
CA SER A 49 0.81 14.95 7.22
C SER A 49 0.33 14.33 5.90
N VAL A 50 -0.87 13.74 5.93
CA VAL A 50 -1.54 13.11 4.79
C VAL A 50 -2.82 13.87 4.44
N PRO A 51 -3.02 14.29 3.18
CA PRO A 51 -4.24 15.00 2.78
C PRO A 51 -5.52 14.22 3.08
N HIS A 52 -6.60 14.94 3.40
CA HIS A 52 -7.90 14.32 3.67
C HIS A 52 -8.59 13.81 2.38
N HIS A 53 -8.21 14.34 1.21
CA HIS A 53 -8.87 14.01 -0.04
C HIS A 53 -8.57 12.57 -0.54
N PRO A 54 -9.50 11.92 -1.27
CA PRO A 54 -9.37 10.52 -1.72
C PRO A 54 -8.11 10.20 -2.53
N GLY A 55 -7.61 11.15 -3.33
CA GLY A 55 -6.49 10.92 -4.26
C GLY A 55 -5.10 10.71 -3.63
N ALA A 56 -4.93 10.89 -2.32
CA ALA A 56 -3.59 10.83 -1.72
C ALA A 56 -2.94 9.43 -1.81
N ILE A 57 -3.74 8.36 -1.72
CA ILE A 57 -3.23 6.99 -1.90
C ILE A 57 -2.85 6.73 -3.36
N ALA A 58 -3.61 7.26 -4.32
CA ALA A 58 -3.36 7.08 -5.74
C ALA A 58 -1.98 7.61 -6.18
N VAL A 59 -1.47 8.67 -5.53
CA VAL A 59 -0.12 9.19 -5.78
C VAL A 59 0.95 8.14 -5.44
N HIS A 60 0.80 7.44 -4.31
CA HIS A 60 1.74 6.39 -3.92
C HIS A 60 1.70 5.21 -4.88
N LEU A 61 0.50 4.80 -5.33
CA LEU A 61 0.34 3.75 -6.34
C LEU A 61 0.92 4.16 -7.71
N GLY A 62 0.79 5.44 -8.07
CA GLY A 62 1.38 5.99 -9.28
C GLY A 62 2.90 5.85 -9.29
N HIS A 63 3.57 6.07 -8.16
CA HIS A 63 5.02 5.86 -8.05
C HIS A 63 5.42 4.40 -8.27
N TYR A 64 4.75 3.42 -7.64
CA TYR A 64 5.07 2.00 -7.87
C TYR A 64 4.83 1.60 -9.33
N THR A 65 3.78 2.13 -9.95
CA THR A 65 3.49 1.91 -11.38
C THR A 65 4.61 2.47 -12.26
N GLN A 66 5.12 3.67 -11.93
CA GLN A 66 6.21 4.32 -12.66
C GLN A 66 7.56 3.62 -12.47
N TRP A 67 7.84 3.11 -11.28
CA TRP A 67 9.13 2.51 -10.95
C TRP A 67 9.28 1.08 -11.45
N TYR A 68 8.19 0.31 -11.45
CA TYR A 68 8.24 -1.13 -11.70
C TYR A 68 7.29 -1.52 -12.83
N SER A 69 5.98 -1.52 -12.57
CA SER A 69 4.93 -1.71 -13.58
C SER A 69 3.55 -1.59 -12.92
N GLU A 70 2.50 -1.51 -13.74
CA GLU A 70 1.13 -1.58 -13.21
C GLU A 70 0.84 -2.95 -12.56
N GLU A 71 1.34 -4.03 -13.17
CA GLU A 71 1.22 -5.39 -12.63
C GLU A 71 1.87 -5.50 -11.26
N PHE A 72 3.13 -5.05 -11.14
CA PHE A 72 3.84 -5.02 -9.86
C PHE A 72 3.06 -4.24 -8.80
N ARG A 73 2.56 -3.05 -9.16
CA ARG A 73 1.74 -2.25 -8.22
C ARG A 73 0.51 -3.03 -7.75
N ARG A 74 -0.17 -3.77 -8.63
CA ARG A 74 -1.35 -4.57 -8.28
C ARG A 74 -0.99 -5.80 -7.45
N ASP A 75 0.19 -6.37 -7.67
CA ASP A 75 0.72 -7.48 -6.87
C ASP A 75 1.09 -7.04 -5.45
N VAL A 76 1.56 -5.81 -5.25
CA VAL A 76 1.89 -5.26 -3.91
C VAL A 76 0.65 -4.70 -3.21
N ILE A 77 -0.09 -3.81 -3.88
CA ILE A 77 -1.27 -3.14 -3.33
C ILE A 77 -2.42 -3.22 -4.35
N PRO A 78 -3.18 -4.32 -4.36
CA PRO A 78 -4.43 -4.38 -5.10
C PRO A 78 -5.41 -3.32 -4.57
N GLY A 79 -6.19 -2.76 -5.50
CA GLY A 79 -7.18 -1.74 -5.19
C GLY A 79 -8.50 -2.03 -5.90
N ARG A 80 -9.62 -1.79 -5.23
CA ARG A 80 -10.96 -1.92 -5.80
C ARG A 80 -11.85 -0.74 -5.43
N TRP A 81 -12.87 -0.49 -6.25
CA TRP A 81 -13.93 0.44 -5.90
C TRP A 81 -15.01 -0.30 -5.11
N VAL A 82 -15.49 0.31 -4.02
CA VAL A 82 -16.58 -0.23 -3.20
C VAL A 82 -17.92 -0.17 -3.96
N ASP A 83 -18.06 0.82 -4.82
CA ASP A 83 -19.27 1.06 -5.62
C ASP A 83 -18.93 1.73 -6.96
N ASN A 84 -19.96 1.86 -7.81
CA ASN A 84 -19.84 2.49 -9.13
C ASN A 84 -19.64 4.01 -9.07
N SER A 85 -19.80 4.65 -7.90
CA SER A 85 -19.57 6.10 -7.74
C SER A 85 -18.08 6.45 -7.79
N ARG A 86 -17.19 5.45 -7.64
CA ARG A 86 -15.74 5.62 -7.56
C ARG A 86 -15.32 6.63 -6.49
N THR A 87 -16.15 6.81 -5.47
CA THR A 87 -15.87 7.72 -4.34
C THR A 87 -15.02 7.01 -3.28
N HIS A 88 -15.26 5.71 -3.09
CA HIS A 88 -14.62 4.90 -2.07
C HIS A 88 -13.79 3.79 -2.72
N ALA A 89 -12.47 3.90 -2.56
CA ALA A 89 -11.54 2.85 -2.91
C ALA A 89 -11.10 2.09 -1.65
N GLU A 90 -10.96 0.78 -1.79
CA GLU A 90 -10.39 -0.12 -0.80
C GLU A 90 -9.09 -0.70 -1.31
N PHE A 91 -8.18 -0.98 -0.39
CA PHE A 91 -6.85 -1.52 -0.65
C PHE A 91 -6.52 -2.61 0.37
N LYS A 92 -5.67 -3.56 -0.01
CA LYS A 92 -5.04 -4.54 0.89
C LYS A 92 -3.59 -4.76 0.45
N ILE A 93 -2.81 -5.51 1.23
CA ILE A 93 -1.56 -6.10 0.73
C ILE A 93 -1.90 -7.28 -0.18
N GLY A 94 -1.20 -7.36 -1.31
CA GLY A 94 -1.29 -8.50 -2.20
C GLY A 94 -0.44 -9.67 -1.70
N GLU A 95 -0.93 -10.89 -1.94
CA GLU A 95 -0.38 -12.13 -1.36
C GLU A 95 1.02 -12.46 -1.90
N LYS A 96 1.38 -11.95 -3.08
CA LYS A 96 2.62 -12.32 -3.79
C LYS A 96 3.89 -11.98 -2.99
N TYR A 97 3.91 -10.81 -2.37
CA TYR A 97 5.07 -10.29 -1.64
C TYR A 97 4.79 -10.09 -0.14
N GLU A 98 3.65 -10.59 0.35
CA GLU A 98 3.22 -10.36 1.73
C GLU A 98 4.24 -10.88 2.74
N ASP A 99 4.79 -12.08 2.52
CA ASP A 99 5.79 -12.68 3.40
C ASP A 99 7.05 -11.81 3.53
N GLU A 100 7.58 -11.29 2.41
CA GLU A 100 8.77 -10.41 2.40
C GLU A 100 8.49 -9.07 3.08
N LEU A 101 7.30 -8.51 2.87
CA LEU A 101 6.88 -7.28 3.54
C LEU A 101 6.75 -7.49 5.06
N ARG A 102 6.14 -8.60 5.50
CA ARG A 102 6.02 -8.96 6.91
C ARG A 102 7.39 -9.22 7.55
N GLU A 103 8.28 -9.92 6.85
CA GLU A 103 9.65 -10.15 7.33
C GLU A 103 10.42 -8.84 7.50
N TRP A 104 10.26 -7.89 6.57
CA TRP A 104 10.92 -6.60 6.66
C TRP A 104 10.42 -5.74 7.83
N PHE A 105 9.10 -5.58 7.97
CA PHE A 105 8.50 -4.71 8.99
C PHE A 105 8.34 -5.36 10.37
N GLY A 106 8.44 -6.69 10.47
CA GLY A 106 8.41 -7.43 11.74
C GLY A 106 9.75 -7.49 12.48
N LYS A 107 10.80 -6.84 11.95
CA LYS A 107 12.11 -6.66 12.60
C LYS A 107 12.06 -5.55 13.65
#